data_AF-A5USP4-F1
#
_entry.id   AF-A5USP4-F1
#
_cell.length_a   1.000
_cell.length_b   1.000
_cell.length_c   1.000
_cell.angle_alpha   90.00
_cell.angle_beta   90.00
_cell.angle_gamma   90.00
#
_symmetry.space_group_name_H-M   'P 1'
#
loop_
_entity.id
_entity.type
_entity.pdbx_description
1 polymer ?
#
loop_
_entity_poly.entity_id
_entity_poly.type
_entity_poly.pdbx_seq_one_letter_code
_entity_poly.pdbx_strand_id
1 'polypeptide(L)'
;MSAVTVNADKPDRWKADIAASVDYFNRWFIAFAPQTFRSTRVTTTEHVKRALHVTDDLRRLDVTTLRSNPGILPTLRMCTAPPLAVDRLVGLAGVSKNLIERMEQGNLPGKTTSADLDRALTKICDILSQLLDRDIFPWLVNGTALDDRERDRSATIIADRLCSAVANPIIRNAQEQLGL
;
A
#
# COMPACT_ATOMS: atom_id res chain seq x y z
N MET A 1 11.87 34.70 17.44
CA MET A 1 10.82 35.50 16.77
C MET A 1 9.49 34.86 17.13
N SER A 2 8.68 35.53 17.93
CA SER A 2 7.38 35.02 18.39
C SER A 2 6.43 34.91 17.20
N ALA A 3 5.83 33.73 17.00
CA ALA A 3 4.78 33.57 16.00
C ALA A 3 3.62 34.51 16.36
N VAL A 4 3.37 35.52 15.53
CA VAL A 4 2.26 36.44 15.71
C VAL A 4 0.97 35.64 15.45
N THR A 5 0.18 35.39 16.49
CA THR A 5 -1.13 34.76 16.35
C THR A 5 -2.13 35.78 15.83
N VAL A 6 -2.29 35.83 14.51
CA VAL A 6 -3.26 36.69 13.84
C VAL A 6 -4.68 36.23 14.21
N ASN A 7 -5.49 37.13 14.77
CA ASN A 7 -6.90 36.96 15.13
C ASN A 7 -7.23 36.06 16.33
N ALA A 8 -6.27 35.62 17.15
CA ALA A 8 -6.57 34.84 18.37
C ALA A 8 -7.51 35.54 19.37
N ASP A 9 -7.56 36.88 19.31
CA ASP A 9 -8.38 37.77 20.14
C ASP A 9 -9.69 38.23 19.46
N LYS A 10 -10.00 37.75 18.24
CA LYS A 10 -11.12 38.25 17.40
C LYS A 10 -12.10 37.15 16.98
N PRO A 11 -12.93 36.62 17.92
CA PRO A 11 -13.87 35.53 17.64
C PRO A 11 -14.90 35.82 16.55
N ASP A 12 -15.22 37.09 16.32
CA ASP A 12 -16.10 37.56 15.25
C ASP A 12 -15.55 37.23 13.85
N ARG A 13 -14.22 37.14 13.70
CA ARG A 13 -13.55 36.89 12.41
C ARG A 13 -13.28 35.41 12.13
N TRP A 14 -13.30 34.57 13.16
CA TRP A 14 -12.97 33.15 13.04
C TRP A 14 -13.85 32.41 12.03
N LYS A 15 -15.15 32.72 11.96
CA LYS A 15 -16.05 32.04 11.01
C LYS A 15 -15.62 32.29 9.56
N ALA A 16 -15.28 33.52 9.22
CA ALA A 16 -14.84 33.89 7.88
C ALA A 16 -13.45 33.30 7.57
N ASP A 17 -12.53 33.36 8.53
CA ASP A 17 -11.18 32.80 8.39
C ASP A 17 -11.21 31.27 8.23
N ILE A 18 -12.05 30.56 9.01
CA ILE A 18 -12.27 29.12 8.88
C ILE A 18 -12.85 28.80 7.50
N ALA A 19 -13.87 29.54 7.05
CA ALA A 19 -14.47 29.32 5.74
C ALA A 19 -13.45 29.51 4.60
N ALA A 20 -12.61 30.54 4.69
CA ALA A 20 -11.55 30.79 3.72
C ALA A 20 -10.48 29.69 3.72
N SER A 21 -10.10 29.19 4.89
CA SER A 21 -9.15 28.07 5.03
C SER A 21 -9.70 26.78 4.44
N VAL A 22 -10.95 26.44 4.74
CA VAL A 22 -11.63 25.26 4.18
C VAL A 22 -11.75 25.37 2.66
N ASP A 23 -12.11 26.54 2.14
CA ASP A 23 -12.20 26.79 0.69
C ASP A 23 -10.83 26.68 0.00
N TYR A 24 -9.76 27.17 0.64
CA TYR A 24 -8.40 27.00 0.16
C TYR A 24 -7.98 25.52 0.13
N PHE A 25 -8.22 24.76 1.20
CA PHE A 25 -7.99 23.32 1.24
C PHE A 25 -8.78 22.58 0.15
N ASN A 26 -10.07 22.87 0.00
CA ASN A 26 -10.93 22.23 -0.99
C ASN A 26 -10.44 22.47 -2.42
N ARG A 27 -10.09 23.71 -2.76
CA ARG A 27 -9.52 24.04 -4.07
C ARG A 27 -8.23 23.28 -4.34
N TRP A 28 -7.33 23.24 -3.35
CA TRP A 28 -6.08 22.49 -3.47
C TRP A 28 -6.35 20.99 -3.65
N PHE A 29 -7.25 20.40 -2.84
CA PHE A 29 -7.58 18.98 -2.92
C PHE A 29 -8.16 18.59 -4.28
N ILE A 30 -9.09 19.39 -4.80
CA ILE A 30 -9.70 19.20 -6.14
C ILE A 30 -8.62 19.21 -7.25
N ALA A 31 -7.60 20.06 -7.12
CA ALA A 31 -6.51 20.13 -8.10
C ALA A 31 -5.49 18.98 -7.94
N PHE A 32 -5.12 18.64 -6.71
CA PHE A 32 -3.98 17.78 -6.41
C PHE A 32 -4.33 16.29 -6.33
N ALA A 33 -5.42 15.94 -5.64
CA ALA A 33 -5.76 14.54 -5.36
C ALA A 33 -6.07 13.73 -6.65
N PRO A 34 -6.88 14.22 -7.61
CA PRO A 34 -7.19 13.46 -8.82
C PRO A 34 -5.96 13.16 -9.68
N GLN A 35 -5.04 14.12 -9.81
CA GLN A 35 -3.81 13.92 -10.56
C GLN A 35 -2.91 12.88 -9.89
N THR A 36 -2.79 12.95 -8.56
CA THR A 36 -2.01 12.00 -7.75
C THR A 36 -2.55 10.57 -7.87
N PHE A 37 -3.87 10.40 -7.82
CA PHE A 37 -4.51 9.10 -8.04
C PHE A 37 -4.28 8.57 -9.45
N ARG A 38 -4.42 9.42 -10.48
CA ARG A 38 -4.22 9.00 -11.88
C ARG A 38 -2.78 8.54 -12.14
N SER A 39 -1.78 9.29 -11.69
CA SER A 39 -0.37 8.91 -11.87
C SER A 39 -0.03 7.64 -11.08
N THR A 40 -0.49 7.56 -9.83
CA THR A 40 -0.25 6.39 -8.97
C THR A 40 -0.89 5.13 -9.56
N ARG A 41 -2.12 5.21 -10.09
CA ARG A 41 -2.83 4.06 -10.68
C ARG A 41 -2.06 3.41 -11.82
N VAL A 42 -1.40 4.20 -12.67
CA VAL A 42 -0.57 3.66 -13.77
C VAL A 42 0.54 2.78 -13.19
N THR A 43 1.29 3.31 -12.22
CA THR A 43 2.40 2.60 -11.58
C THR A 43 1.92 1.37 -10.80
N THR A 44 0.84 1.50 -10.01
CA THR A 44 0.34 0.38 -9.20
C THR A 44 -0.25 -0.73 -10.04
N THR A 45 -0.87 -0.43 -11.17
CA THR A 45 -1.34 -1.44 -12.12
C THR A 45 -0.18 -2.31 -12.63
N GLU A 46 0.94 -1.70 -12.99
CA GLU A 46 2.12 -2.44 -13.44
C GLU A 46 2.77 -3.25 -12.30
N HIS A 47 2.79 -2.72 -11.08
CA HIS A 47 3.23 -3.47 -9.90
C HIS A 47 2.36 -4.70 -9.63
N VAL A 48 1.05 -4.60 -9.85
CA VAL A 48 0.11 -5.71 -9.67
C VAL A 48 0.33 -6.79 -10.72
N LYS A 49 0.39 -6.42 -12.00
CA LYS A 49 0.68 -7.36 -13.09
C LYS A 49 1.99 -8.10 -12.86
N ARG A 50 3.04 -7.38 -12.45
CA ARG A 50 4.34 -7.96 -12.11
C ARG A 50 4.22 -8.95 -10.96
N ALA A 51 3.55 -8.56 -9.87
CA ALA A 51 3.39 -9.42 -8.70
C ALA A 51 2.64 -10.72 -9.03
N LEU A 52 1.53 -10.62 -9.76
CA LEU A 52 0.78 -11.80 -10.23
C LEU A 52 1.65 -12.69 -11.12
N HIS A 53 2.39 -12.11 -12.07
CA HIS A 53 3.27 -12.90 -12.94
C HIS A 53 4.38 -13.64 -12.17
N VAL A 54 5.13 -12.97 -11.29
CA VAL A 54 6.26 -13.61 -10.58
C VAL A 54 5.82 -14.66 -9.55
N THR A 55 4.59 -14.55 -9.07
CA THR A 55 4.00 -15.49 -8.09
C THR A 55 3.17 -16.60 -8.75
N ASP A 56 3.22 -16.74 -10.07
CA ASP A 56 2.36 -17.67 -10.81
C ASP A 56 0.88 -17.51 -10.42
N ASP A 57 0.41 -16.27 -10.51
CA ASP A 57 -0.91 -15.82 -10.10
C ASP A 57 -1.25 -16.24 -8.65
N LEU A 58 -0.32 -15.94 -7.73
CA LEU A 58 -0.37 -16.24 -6.29
C LEU A 58 -0.32 -17.73 -5.92
N ARG A 59 -0.16 -18.66 -6.88
CA ARG A 59 0.04 -20.09 -6.57
C ARG A 59 1.41 -20.36 -5.96
N ARG A 60 2.38 -19.48 -6.21
CA ARG A 60 3.75 -19.56 -5.72
C ARG A 60 4.08 -18.37 -4.82
N LEU A 61 3.78 -18.52 -3.53
CA LEU A 61 4.21 -17.62 -2.46
C LEU A 61 5.27 -18.28 -1.57
N ASP A 62 6.47 -18.42 -2.11
CA ASP A 62 7.61 -19.02 -1.41
C ASP A 62 8.75 -18.03 -1.13
N VAL A 63 9.68 -18.47 -0.28
CA VAL A 63 10.85 -17.70 0.15
C VAL A 63 11.69 -17.23 -1.03
N THR A 64 11.91 -18.10 -2.02
CA THR A 64 12.70 -17.79 -3.22
C THR A 64 12.09 -16.62 -3.98
N THR A 65 10.78 -16.67 -4.18
CA THR A 65 10.02 -15.65 -4.89
C THR A 65 10.09 -14.31 -4.17
N LEU A 66 9.84 -14.27 -2.85
CA LEU A 66 9.94 -13.04 -2.05
C LEU A 66 11.37 -12.49 -1.98
N ARG A 67 12.37 -13.37 -1.85
CA ARG A 67 13.78 -12.96 -1.77
C ARG A 67 14.25 -12.32 -3.07
N SER A 68 13.87 -12.88 -4.22
CA SER A 68 14.21 -12.31 -5.53
C SER A 68 13.35 -11.09 -5.90
N ASN A 69 12.21 -10.91 -5.25
CA ASN A 69 11.24 -9.86 -5.60
C ASN A 69 10.66 -9.15 -4.36
N PRO A 70 11.47 -8.60 -3.44
CA PRO A 70 10.96 -8.01 -2.19
C PRO A 70 9.91 -6.92 -2.43
N GLY A 71 10.02 -6.17 -3.54
CA GLY A 71 9.10 -5.08 -3.89
C GLY A 71 7.68 -5.49 -4.30
N ILE A 72 7.36 -6.79 -4.34
CA ILE A 72 5.97 -7.24 -4.52
C ILE A 72 5.18 -7.27 -3.21
N LEU A 73 5.85 -7.13 -2.05
CA LEU A 73 5.21 -7.18 -0.74
C LEU A 73 4.04 -6.18 -0.57
N PRO A 74 4.16 -4.90 -1.01
CA PRO A 74 3.04 -3.97 -0.94
C PRO A 74 1.81 -4.49 -1.68
N THR A 75 2.01 -5.10 -2.85
CA THR A 75 0.92 -5.72 -3.63
C THR A 75 0.34 -6.92 -2.90
N LEU A 76 1.18 -7.84 -2.41
CA LEU A 76 0.71 -9.06 -1.75
C LEU A 76 -0.15 -8.76 -0.52
N ARG A 77 0.17 -7.68 0.22
CA ARG A 77 -0.67 -7.23 1.33
C ARG A 77 -2.05 -6.77 0.89
N MET A 78 -2.20 -6.26 -0.32
CA MET A 78 -3.51 -5.88 -0.86
C MET A 78 -4.32 -7.07 -1.37
N CYS A 79 -3.66 -8.21 -1.63
CA CYS A 79 -4.27 -9.48 -2.01
C CYS A 79 -4.92 -10.25 -0.84
N THR A 80 -4.84 -9.76 0.39
CA THR A 80 -5.43 -10.44 1.56
C THR A 80 -6.81 -9.90 1.91
N ALA A 81 -7.59 -10.70 2.66
CA ALA A 81 -8.87 -10.32 3.24
C ALA A 81 -8.78 -10.27 4.78
N PRO A 82 -8.77 -9.08 5.42
CA PRO A 82 -8.75 -7.74 4.81
C PRO A 82 -7.36 -7.38 4.23
N PRO A 83 -7.23 -6.31 3.41
CA PRO A 83 -5.94 -5.76 3.03
C PRO A 83 -5.08 -5.46 4.26
N LEU A 84 -3.86 -5.98 4.28
CA LEU A 84 -3.04 -6.01 5.49
C LEU A 84 -2.24 -4.71 5.65
N ALA A 85 -2.21 -4.12 6.85
CA ALA A 85 -1.31 -3.01 7.19
C ALA A 85 0.12 -3.50 7.50
N VAL A 86 1.14 -2.63 7.36
CA VAL A 86 2.56 -2.96 7.68
C VAL A 86 2.67 -3.50 9.09
N ASP A 87 2.22 -2.72 10.08
CA ASP A 87 2.36 -3.08 11.49
C ASP A 87 1.55 -4.34 11.84
N ARG A 88 0.45 -4.60 11.12
CA ARG A 88 -0.33 -5.83 11.30
C ARG A 88 0.43 -7.05 10.78
N LEU A 89 1.08 -6.96 9.62
CA LEU A 89 1.92 -8.03 9.10
C LEU A 89 3.11 -8.31 10.03
N VAL A 90 3.76 -7.24 10.51
CA VAL A 90 4.85 -7.34 11.51
C VAL A 90 4.39 -8.14 12.74
N GLY A 91 3.24 -7.79 13.30
CA GLY A 91 2.68 -8.45 14.48
C GLY A 91 2.27 -9.91 14.24
N LEU A 92 1.60 -10.21 13.11
CA LEU A 92 1.12 -11.55 12.79
C LEU A 92 2.25 -12.51 12.44
N ALA A 93 3.22 -12.08 11.62
CA ALA A 93 4.35 -12.93 11.24
C ALA A 93 5.41 -13.01 12.34
N GLY A 94 5.39 -12.10 13.33
CA GLY A 94 6.42 -12.04 14.38
C GLY A 94 7.81 -11.80 13.80
N VAL A 95 7.91 -10.87 12.85
CA VAL A 95 9.15 -10.48 12.15
C VAL A 95 9.50 -9.02 12.46
N SER A 96 10.75 -8.63 12.19
CA SER A 96 11.17 -7.25 12.48
C SER A 96 10.48 -6.23 11.57
N LYS A 97 10.14 -5.05 12.12
CA LYS A 97 9.60 -3.92 11.35
C LYS A 97 10.54 -3.48 10.22
N ASN A 98 11.84 -3.41 10.51
CA ASN A 98 12.87 -3.03 9.53
C ASN A 98 12.90 -3.97 8.30
N LEU A 99 12.68 -5.28 8.48
CA LEU A 99 12.59 -6.21 7.34
C LEU A 99 11.42 -5.83 6.43
N ILE A 100 10.24 -5.65 6.99
CA ILE A 100 9.04 -5.30 6.21
C ILE A 100 9.23 -3.95 5.52
N GLU A 101 9.67 -2.91 6.22
CA GLU A 101 9.90 -1.58 5.64
C GLU A 101 10.91 -1.60 4.48
N ARG A 102 11.98 -2.40 4.59
CA ARG A 102 12.93 -2.59 3.50
C ARG A 102 12.28 -3.28 2.30
N MET A 103 11.46 -4.31 2.54
CA MET A 103 10.75 -5.01 1.48
C MET A 103 9.70 -4.12 0.79
N GLU A 104 9.01 -3.26 1.54
CA GLU A 104 8.09 -2.25 0.98
C GLU A 104 8.83 -1.28 0.04
N GLN A 105 10.12 -1.05 0.27
CA GLN A 105 11.00 -0.26 -0.61
C GLN A 105 11.67 -1.10 -1.70
N GLY A 106 11.31 -2.37 -1.86
CA GLY A 106 11.91 -3.25 -2.87
C GLY A 106 13.31 -3.77 -2.53
N ASN A 107 13.68 -3.79 -1.25
CA ASN A 107 15.01 -4.18 -0.79
C ASN A 107 14.96 -5.24 0.32
N LEU A 108 16.09 -5.90 0.56
CA LEU A 108 16.30 -6.74 1.74
C LEU A 108 17.24 -6.04 2.74
N PRO A 109 17.18 -6.38 4.03
CA PRO A 109 18.15 -5.90 5.02
C PRO A 109 19.52 -6.56 4.80
N GLY A 110 20.58 -5.74 4.76
CA GLY A 110 21.95 -6.23 4.46
C GLY A 110 22.71 -6.88 5.63
N LYS A 111 22.22 -6.78 6.87
CA LYS A 111 22.92 -7.25 8.09
C LYS A 111 22.32 -8.53 8.71
N THR A 112 21.52 -9.29 7.96
CA THR A 112 20.84 -10.49 8.46
C THR A 112 21.46 -11.75 7.87
N THR A 113 21.62 -12.81 8.66
CA THR A 113 22.09 -14.11 8.15
C THR A 113 21.09 -14.66 7.13
N SER A 114 21.56 -15.43 6.14
CA SER A 114 20.64 -16.00 5.14
C SER A 114 19.58 -16.89 5.79
N ALA A 115 19.95 -17.68 6.80
CA ALA A 115 19.04 -18.60 7.48
C ALA A 115 17.94 -17.87 8.28
N ASP A 116 18.29 -16.79 8.99
CA ASP A 116 17.29 -16.01 9.73
C ASP A 116 16.38 -15.23 8.79
N LEU A 117 16.92 -14.74 7.66
CA LEU A 117 16.13 -14.11 6.62
C LEU A 117 15.14 -15.09 6.01
N ASP A 118 15.57 -16.30 5.65
CA ASP A 118 14.68 -17.32 5.10
C ASP A 118 13.57 -17.68 6.08
N ARG A 119 13.89 -17.87 7.37
CA ARG A 119 12.88 -18.12 8.41
C ARG A 119 11.87 -16.98 8.51
N ALA A 120 12.31 -15.73 8.42
CA ALA A 120 11.42 -14.57 8.45
C ALA A 120 10.53 -14.49 7.19
N LEU A 121 11.10 -14.75 6.01
CA LEU A 121 10.35 -14.79 4.75
C LEU A 121 9.32 -15.92 4.73
N THR A 122 9.64 -17.10 5.28
CA THR A 122 8.68 -18.21 5.44
C THR A 122 7.47 -17.75 6.26
N LYS A 123 7.70 -17.13 7.42
CA LYS A 123 6.61 -16.61 8.26
C LYS A 123 5.73 -15.59 7.53
N ILE A 124 6.33 -14.74 6.70
CA ILE A 124 5.58 -13.78 5.88
C ILE A 124 4.74 -14.52 4.82
N CYS A 125 5.32 -15.48 4.11
CA CYS A 125 4.60 -16.33 3.15
C CYS A 125 3.42 -17.05 3.79
N ASP A 126 3.61 -17.63 4.98
CA ASP A 126 2.57 -18.38 5.69
C ASP A 126 1.36 -17.48 6.00
N ILE A 127 1.60 -16.31 6.59
CA ILE A 127 0.55 -15.34 6.92
C ILE A 127 -0.16 -14.85 5.66
N LEU A 128 0.58 -14.48 4.62
CA LEU A 128 -0.02 -14.00 3.37
C LEU A 128 -0.88 -15.09 2.72
N SER A 129 -0.36 -16.32 2.62
CA SER A 129 -1.07 -17.45 2.03
C SER A 129 -2.33 -17.82 2.80
N GLN A 130 -2.28 -17.74 4.13
CA GLN A 130 -3.44 -17.98 4.99
C GLN A 130 -4.55 -16.93 4.76
N LEU A 131 -4.17 -15.66 4.56
CA LEU A 131 -5.09 -14.53 4.45
C LEU A 131 -5.46 -14.15 3.02
N LEU A 132 -5.01 -14.88 1.99
CA LEU A 132 -5.36 -14.57 0.59
C LEU A 132 -6.88 -14.49 0.40
N ASP A 133 -7.31 -13.44 -0.30
CA ASP A 133 -8.70 -13.13 -0.62
C ASP A 133 -9.18 -14.05 -1.76
N ARG A 134 -9.60 -15.27 -1.40
CA ARG A 134 -10.03 -16.30 -2.36
C ARG A 134 -11.28 -15.91 -3.16
N ASP A 135 -12.06 -14.93 -2.68
CA ASP A 135 -13.21 -14.39 -3.42
C ASP A 135 -12.76 -13.49 -4.59
N ILE A 136 -11.62 -12.81 -4.44
CA ILE A 136 -10.98 -12.07 -5.54
C ILE A 136 -10.21 -13.00 -6.47
N PHE A 137 -9.63 -14.08 -5.96
CA PHE A 137 -8.77 -15.00 -6.72
C PHE A 137 -9.42 -16.40 -6.85
N PRO A 138 -10.48 -16.56 -7.67
CA PRO A 138 -11.26 -17.80 -7.72
C PRO A 138 -10.45 -19.02 -8.17
N TRP A 139 -9.41 -18.83 -8.98
CA TRP A 139 -8.52 -19.91 -9.44
C TRP A 139 -7.71 -20.57 -8.31
N LEU A 140 -7.59 -19.93 -7.15
CA LEU A 140 -6.93 -20.52 -5.97
C LEU A 140 -7.82 -21.54 -5.25
N VAL A 141 -9.12 -21.54 -5.52
CA VAL A 141 -10.09 -22.50 -4.94
C VAL A 141 -10.36 -23.64 -5.91
N ASN A 142 -10.60 -23.31 -7.17
CA ASN A 142 -11.22 -24.24 -8.11
C ASN A 142 -10.21 -25.18 -8.79
N GLY A 143 -8.90 -24.96 -8.65
CA GLY A 143 -7.87 -25.74 -9.36
C GLY A 143 -7.98 -25.66 -10.90
N THR A 144 -8.82 -24.75 -11.40
CA THR A 144 -9.15 -24.59 -12.82
C THR A 144 -8.09 -23.79 -13.56
N ALA A 145 -8.10 -23.92 -14.89
CA ALA A 145 -7.33 -23.07 -15.78
C ALA A 145 -7.66 -21.60 -15.52
N LEU A 146 -6.64 -20.74 -15.57
CA LEU A 146 -6.80 -19.28 -15.45
C LEU A 146 -7.64 -18.77 -16.63
N ASP A 147 -8.70 -18.03 -16.33
CA ASP A 147 -9.38 -17.16 -17.29
C ASP A 147 -8.72 -15.77 -17.24
N ASP A 148 -8.25 -15.29 -18.39
CA ASP A 148 -7.66 -13.95 -18.53
C ASP A 148 -8.60 -12.85 -18.03
N ARG A 149 -9.93 -13.02 -18.21
CA ARG A 149 -10.92 -12.04 -17.72
C ARG A 149 -11.01 -12.01 -16.20
N GLU A 150 -10.95 -13.17 -15.56
CA GLU A 150 -10.91 -13.24 -14.10
C GLU A 150 -9.63 -12.61 -13.57
N ARG A 151 -8.49 -12.92 -14.20
CA ARG A 151 -7.20 -12.33 -13.86
C ARG A 151 -7.20 -10.81 -13.96
N ASP A 152 -7.69 -10.26 -15.07
CA ASP A 152 -7.78 -8.82 -15.29
C ASP A 152 -8.71 -8.13 -14.27
N ARG A 153 -9.82 -8.79 -13.93
CA ARG A 153 -10.74 -8.29 -12.89
C ARG A 153 -10.05 -8.25 -11.53
N SER A 154 -9.40 -9.35 -11.11
CA SER A 154 -8.67 -9.40 -9.84
C SER A 154 -7.56 -8.35 -9.82
N ALA A 155 -6.77 -8.26 -10.88
CA ALA A 155 -5.70 -7.26 -11.01
C ALA A 155 -6.22 -5.83 -10.86
N THR A 156 -7.36 -5.51 -11.48
CA THR A 156 -7.98 -4.19 -11.37
C THR A 156 -8.38 -3.86 -9.94
N ILE A 157 -8.97 -4.81 -9.20
CA ILE A 157 -9.37 -4.61 -7.80
C ILE A 157 -8.13 -4.37 -6.92
N ILE A 158 -7.09 -5.19 -7.08
CA ILE A 158 -5.86 -5.03 -6.30
C ILE A 158 -5.12 -3.73 -6.68
N ALA A 159 -5.14 -3.33 -7.95
CA ALA A 159 -4.54 -2.09 -8.40
C ALA A 159 -5.22 -0.86 -7.77
N ASP A 160 -6.54 -0.90 -7.58
CA ASP A 160 -7.28 0.17 -6.90
C ASP A 160 -6.99 0.21 -5.39
N ARG A 161 -6.95 -0.95 -4.73
CA ARG A 161 -6.52 -1.08 -3.32
C ARG A 161 -5.11 -0.51 -3.11
N LEU A 162 -4.16 -0.92 -3.94
CA LEU A 162 -2.77 -0.46 -3.87
C LEU A 162 -2.63 1.02 -4.24
N CYS A 163 -3.37 1.49 -5.24
CA CYS A 163 -3.41 2.90 -5.61
C CYS A 163 -3.83 3.77 -4.42
N SER A 164 -4.90 3.38 -3.73
CA SER A 164 -5.36 4.10 -2.54
C SER A 164 -4.33 4.06 -1.40
N ALA A 165 -3.69 2.91 -1.17
CA ALA A 165 -2.68 2.76 -0.14
C ALA A 165 -1.42 3.62 -0.39
N VAL A 166 -1.09 3.92 -1.65
CA VAL A 166 0.06 4.75 -2.03
C VAL A 166 -0.32 6.22 -2.18
N ALA A 167 -1.43 6.54 -2.82
CA ALA A 167 -1.85 7.91 -3.10
C ALA A 167 -2.29 8.67 -1.84
N ASN A 168 -3.00 8.02 -0.92
CA ASN A 168 -3.51 8.70 0.28
C ASN A 168 -2.39 9.28 1.17
N PRO A 169 -1.30 8.54 1.48
CA PRO A 169 -0.15 9.11 2.17
C PRO A 169 0.52 10.26 1.40
N ILE A 170 0.61 10.20 0.07
CA ILE A 170 1.21 11.28 -0.73
C ILE A 170 0.37 12.57 -0.59
N ILE A 171 -0.95 12.44 -0.70
CA ILE A 171 -1.87 13.58 -0.53
C ILE A 171 -1.76 14.15 0.87
N ARG A 172 -1.79 13.30 1.91
CA ARG A 172 -1.64 13.75 3.30
C ARG A 172 -0.31 14.46 3.54
N ASN A 173 0.80 13.89 3.07
CA ASN A 173 2.11 14.50 3.28
C ASN A 173 2.25 15.84 2.54
N ALA A 174 1.69 15.96 1.34
CA ALA A 174 1.66 17.22 0.59
C ALA A 174 0.79 18.28 1.29
N GLN A 175 -0.34 17.86 1.87
CA GLN A 175 -1.17 18.71 2.72
C GLN A 175 -0.38 19.24 3.93
N GLU A 176 0.26 18.35 4.69
CA GLU A 176 1.05 18.70 5.88
C GLU A 176 2.19 19.68 5.56
N GLN A 177 2.85 19.53 4.40
CA GLN A 177 3.91 20.44 3.96
C GLN A 177 3.41 21.86 3.64
N LEU A 178 2.15 21.99 3.23
CA LEU A 178 1.52 23.28 2.93
C LEU A 178 0.92 23.94 4.18
N GLY A 179 0.93 23.26 5.33
CA GLY A 179 0.27 23.72 6.56
C GLY A 179 -1.25 23.75 6.43
N LEU A 180 -1.79 22.86 5.58
CA LEU A 180 -3.21 22.71 5.28
C LEU A 180 -3.91 21.68 6.17
#